data_AF-A0A8J3BDV6-F1
#
_entry.id   AF-A0A8J3BDV6-F1
#
_cell.length_a   1.000
_cell.length_b   1.000
_cell.length_c   1.000
_cell.angle_alpha   90.00
_cell.angle_beta   90.00
_cell.angle_gamma   90.00
#
_symmetry.space_group_name_H-M   'P 1'
#
loop_
_entity.id
_entity.type
_entity.pdbx_description
1 polymer ?
#
loop_
_entity_poly.entity_id
_entity_poly.type
_entity_poly.pdbx_seq_one_letter_code
_entity_poly.pdbx_strand_id
1 'polypeptide(L)'
;MLIQRLIALLILVSAGLVAAYGWTLMREAVFAAFAQTATGHDGLAFLAGAVLFLGGIGFVGGFLFYRDKKRRRVQKRFIKTRRQDDGA
;
A
#
# COMPACT_ATOMS: atom_id res chain seq x y z
N MET A 1 -22.10 -2.71 -1.54
CA MET A 1 -21.27 -2.89 -0.32
C MET A 1 -20.11 -3.87 -0.50
N LEU A 2 -20.30 -5.02 -1.17
CA LEU A 2 -19.25 -6.03 -1.40
C LEU A 2 -18.31 -5.71 -2.57
N ILE A 3 -18.84 -5.33 -3.73
CA ILE A 3 -18.06 -5.04 -4.95
C ILE A 3 -17.02 -3.92 -4.73
N GLN A 4 -17.38 -2.83 -4.03
CA GLN A 4 -16.45 -1.74 -3.67
C GLN A 4 -15.35 -2.15 -2.69
N ARG A 5 -15.51 -3.25 -1.96
CA ARG A 5 -14.48 -3.82 -1.08
C ARG A 5 -13.56 -4.76 -1.87
N LEU A 6 -14.14 -5.58 -2.76
CA LEU A 6 -13.39 -6.43 -3.70
C LEU A 6 -12.48 -5.63 -4.62
N ILE A 7 -12.99 -4.56 -5.25
CA ILE A 7 -12.17 -3.69 -6.12
C ILE A 7 -11.01 -3.05 -5.33
N ALA A 8 -11.26 -2.66 -4.07
CA ALA A 8 -10.22 -2.13 -3.21
C ALA A 8 -9.12 -3.15 -2.90
N LEU A 9 -9.55 -4.37 -2.63
CA LEU A 9 -8.66 -5.49 -2.36
C LEU A 9 -7.83 -5.82 -3.60
N LEU A 10 -8.45 -5.85 -4.80
CA LEU A 10 -7.74 -6.07 -6.06
C LEU A 10 -6.69 -4.99 -6.34
N ILE A 11 -7.01 -3.72 -6.11
CA ILE A 11 -6.05 -2.62 -6.23
C ILE A 11 -4.90 -2.78 -5.22
N LEU A 12 -5.20 -3.18 -3.98
CA LEU A 12 -4.19 -3.39 -2.95
C LEU A 12 -3.28 -4.58 -3.28
N VAL A 13 -3.86 -5.69 -3.77
CA VAL A 13 -3.14 -6.91 -4.14
C VAL A 13 -2.27 -6.67 -5.36
N SER A 14 -2.77 -6.00 -6.39
CA SER A 14 -1.98 -5.66 -7.57
C SER A 14 -0.79 -4.76 -7.21
N ALA A 15 -0.99 -3.75 -6.38
CA ALA A 15 0.12 -2.92 -5.91
C ALA A 15 1.13 -3.70 -5.04
N GLY A 16 0.66 -4.64 -4.22
CA GLY A 16 1.52 -5.57 -3.49
C GLY A 16 2.34 -6.49 -4.41
N LEU A 17 1.75 -6.96 -5.51
CA LEU A 17 2.47 -7.76 -6.52
C LEU A 17 3.55 -6.94 -7.22
N VAL A 18 3.26 -5.68 -7.57
CA VAL A 18 4.25 -4.76 -8.16
C VAL A 18 5.41 -4.51 -7.18
N ALA A 19 5.11 -4.32 -5.89
CA ALA A 19 6.15 -4.18 -4.87
C ALA A 19 6.99 -5.45 -4.73
N ALA A 20 6.36 -6.63 -4.65
CA ALA A 20 7.06 -7.91 -4.57
C ALA A 20 7.97 -8.14 -5.80
N TYR A 21 7.50 -7.78 -7.00
CA TYR A 21 8.29 -7.85 -8.22
C TYR A 21 9.49 -6.89 -8.18
N GLY A 22 9.30 -5.66 -7.71
CA GLY A 22 10.38 -4.69 -7.50
C GLY A 22 11.44 -5.21 -6.51
N TRP A 23 11.02 -5.85 -5.41
CA TRP A 23 11.93 -6.48 -4.45
C TRP A 23 12.75 -7.62 -5.08
N THR A 24 12.13 -8.47 -5.89
CA THR A 24 12.83 -9.55 -6.61
C THR A 24 13.91 -8.97 -7.51
N LEU A 25 13.61 -7.90 -8.24
CA LEU A 25 14.56 -7.20 -9.11
C LEU A 25 15.76 -6.63 -8.32
N MET A 26 15.50 -6.05 -7.15
CA MET A 26 16.56 -5.56 -6.26
C MET A 26 17.44 -6.70 -5.75
N ARG A 27 16.83 -7.82 -5.35
CA ARG A 27 17.56 -9.00 -4.89
C ARG A 27 18.48 -9.53 -6.00
N GLU A 28 17.96 -9.70 -7.21
CA GLU A 28 18.76 -10.16 -8.36
C GLU A 28 19.92 -9.21 -8.68
N ALA A 29 19.67 -7.90 -8.71
CA ALA A 29 20.71 -6.90 -8.96
C ALA A 29 21.80 -6.92 -7.87
N VAL A 30 21.41 -7.08 -6.61
CA VAL A 30 22.35 -7.20 -5.48
C VAL A 30 23.19 -8.48 -5.60
N PHE A 31 22.57 -9.63 -5.89
CA PHE A 31 23.32 -10.87 -6.09
C PHE A 31 24.27 -10.80 -7.29
N ALA A 32 23.84 -10.22 -8.41
CA ALA A 32 24.70 -10.01 -9.58
C ALA A 32 25.91 -9.11 -9.26
N ALA A 33 25.68 -8.05 -8.48
CA ALA A 33 26.75 -7.16 -8.01
C ALA A 33 27.75 -7.89 -7.09
N PHE A 34 27.27 -8.73 -6.16
CA PHE A 34 28.14 -9.48 -5.23
C PHE A 34 28.86 -10.67 -5.88
N ALA A 35 28.24 -11.34 -6.86
CA ALA A 35 28.80 -12.51 -7.53
C ALA A 35 29.93 -12.18 -8.52
N GLN A 36 30.32 -10.90 -8.67
CA GLN A 36 31.25 -10.39 -9.69
C GLN A 36 30.85 -10.68 -11.15
N THR A 37 29.63 -11.20 -11.37
CA THR A 37 28.99 -11.30 -12.69
C THR A 37 28.36 -9.97 -13.12
N ALA A 38 28.84 -8.87 -12.55
CA ALA A 38 28.29 -7.54 -12.74
C ALA A 38 28.54 -7.08 -14.17
N THR A 39 27.48 -6.96 -14.97
CA THR A 39 27.55 -6.57 -16.39
C THR A 39 27.53 -5.05 -16.58
N GLY A 40 27.70 -4.29 -15.51
CA GLY A 40 27.71 -2.82 -15.50
C GLY A 40 26.32 -2.18 -15.42
N HIS A 41 25.24 -2.95 -15.61
CA HIS A 41 23.85 -2.48 -15.58
C HIS A 41 23.12 -2.75 -14.25
N ASP A 42 23.79 -3.38 -13.28
CA ASP A 42 23.16 -3.84 -12.03
C ASP A 42 22.69 -2.68 -11.15
N GLY A 43 23.38 -1.53 -11.19
CA GLY A 43 22.93 -0.31 -10.51
C GLY A 43 21.62 0.24 -11.09
N LEU A 44 21.41 0.11 -12.40
CA LEU A 44 20.19 0.51 -13.10
C LEU A 44 19.02 -0.43 -12.75
N ALA A 45 19.28 -1.73 -12.73
CA ALA A 45 18.31 -2.73 -12.29
C ALA A 45 17.92 -2.55 -10.81
N PHE A 46 18.88 -2.22 -9.94
CA PHE A 46 18.61 -1.88 -8.55
C PHE A 46 17.77 -0.61 -8.40
N LEU A 47 18.10 0.47 -9.13
CA LEU A 47 17.30 1.71 -9.12
C LEU A 47 15.89 1.48 -9.65
N ALA A 48 15.74 0.73 -10.75
CA ALA A 48 14.44 0.37 -11.30
C ALA A 48 13.62 -0.44 -10.27
N GLY A 49 14.23 -1.44 -9.65
CA GLY A 49 13.62 -2.22 -8.56
C GLY A 49 13.23 -1.34 -7.37
N ALA A 50 14.09 -0.41 -6.97
CA ALA A 50 13.83 0.53 -5.87
C ALA A 50 12.63 1.43 -6.16
N VAL A 51 12.53 1.98 -7.38
CA VAL A 51 11.41 2.81 -7.80
C VAL A 51 10.11 2.00 -7.86
N LEU A 52 10.15 0.78 -8.40
CA LEU A 52 8.98 -0.11 -8.40
C LEU A 52 8.54 -0.49 -6.98
N PHE A 53 9.48 -0.78 -6.09
CA PHE A 53 9.21 -1.16 -4.71
C PHE A 53 8.65 0.02 -3.89
N LEU A 54 9.33 1.17 -3.91
CA LEU A 54 8.89 2.38 -3.21
C LEU A 54 7.60 2.93 -3.81
N GLY A 55 7.45 2.87 -5.13
CA GLY A 55 6.23 3.23 -5.84
C GLY A 55 5.07 2.31 -5.45
N GLY A 56 5.29 0.99 -5.42
CA GLY A 56 4.29 0.00 -5.01
C GLY A 56 3.84 0.18 -3.57
N ILE A 57 4.78 0.31 -2.62
CA ILE A 57 4.47 0.53 -1.20
C ILE A 57 3.85 1.91 -0.97
N GLY A 58 4.39 2.96 -1.59
CA GLY A 58 3.86 4.32 -1.50
C GLY A 58 2.44 4.41 -2.05
N PHE A 59 2.16 3.70 -3.16
CA PHE A 59 0.83 3.59 -3.72
C PHE A 59 -0.12 2.84 -2.78
N VAL A 60 0.30 1.71 -2.20
CA VAL A 60 -0.47 0.97 -1.19
C VAL A 60 -0.80 1.87 0.01
N GLY A 61 0.20 2.55 0.58
CA GLY A 61 0.03 3.43 1.74
C GLY A 61 -0.86 4.64 1.44
N GLY A 62 -0.65 5.29 0.29
CA GLY A 62 -1.46 6.43 -0.15
C GLY A 62 -2.91 6.03 -0.44
N PHE A 63 -3.13 4.89 -1.09
CA PHE A 63 -4.46 4.34 -1.33
C PHE A 63 -5.18 3.97 -0.04
N LEU A 64 -4.47 3.34 0.91
CA LEU A 64 -5.01 2.99 2.22
C LEU A 64 -5.39 4.25 3.01
N PHE A 65 -4.52 5.25 3.05
CA PHE A 65 -4.78 6.54 3.69
C PHE A 65 -5.99 7.27 3.08
N TYR A 66 -6.07 7.35 1.75
CA TYR A 66 -7.21 7.97 1.06
C TYR A 66 -8.53 7.22 1.32
N ARG A 67 -8.49 5.88 1.33
CA ARG A 67 -9.68 5.07 1.64
C ARG A 67 -10.11 5.16 3.10
N ASP A 68 -9.18 5.21 4.04
CA ASP A 68 -9.49 5.23 5.47
C ASP A 68 -9.94 6.63 5.92
N LYS A 69 -9.39 7.69 5.33
CA LYS A 69 -9.86 9.08 5.52
C LYS A 69 -11.37 9.23 5.25
N LYS A 70 -11.90 8.50 4.25
CA LYS A 70 -13.33 8.55 3.90
C LYS A 70 -14.21 7.65 4.78
N ARG A 71 -13.62 6.75 5.57
CA ARG A 71 -14.34 5.86 6.50
C ARG A 71 -14.08 6.25 7.95
N ARG A 72 -14.27 7.54 8.30
CA ARG A 72 -14.42 8.05 9.69
C ARG A 72 -15.15 7.02 10.58
N ARG A 73 -14.41 6.06 11.12
CA ARG A 73 -14.71 5.28 12.32
C ARG A 73 -14.17 6.10 13.49
N VAL A 74 -14.45 7.40 13.49
CA VAL A 74 -14.60 8.08 14.77
C VAL A 74 -15.80 7.36 15.37
N GLN A 75 -15.55 6.65 16.46
CA GLN A 75 -16.51 5.79 17.13
C GLN A 75 -17.89 6.46 17.17
N LYS A 76 -18.96 5.72 16.82
CA LYS A 76 -20.35 6.10 17.11
C LYS A 76 -20.64 6.19 18.62
N ARG A 77 -19.62 6.36 19.46
CA ARG A 77 -19.77 6.63 20.89
C ARG A 77 -20.27 8.05 21.18
N PHE A 78 -20.42 8.87 20.13
CA PHE A 78 -21.14 10.16 20.15
C PHE A 78 -22.60 10.08 19.65
N ILE A 79 -23.22 8.90 19.62
CA ILE A 79 -24.69 8.85 19.67
C ILE A 79 -25.07 9.16 21.13
N LYS A 80 -25.03 10.44 21.49
CA LYS A 80 -25.66 10.92 22.74
C LYS A 80 -27.15 10.68 22.52
N THR A 81 -27.69 9.63 23.13
CA THR A 81 -29.11 9.55 23.44
C THR A 81 -29.45 10.86 24.13
N ARG A 82 -30.05 11.81 23.40
CA ARG A 82 -30.75 12.91 24.07
C ARG A 82 -31.88 12.19 24.80
N ARG A 83 -31.71 12.07 26.11
CA ARG A 83 -32.79 11.75 27.02
C ARG A 83 -33.97 12.61 26.62
N GLN A 84 -34.99 11.92 26.18
CA GLN A 84 -36.37 12.25 26.40
C GLN A 84 -36.54 12.25 27.92
N ASP A 85 -36.38 13.42 28.55
CA ASP A 85 -36.77 13.77 29.92
C ASP A 85 -36.79 15.31 29.97
N ASP A 86 -37.70 15.88 30.76
CA ASP A 86 -38.00 17.31 30.95
C ASP A 86 -39.03 17.83 29.92
N GLY A 87 -40.35 17.73 30.11
CA GLY A 87 -41.04 17.71 31.40
C GLY A 87 -40.88 19.07 32.11
N ALA A 88 -41.36 20.15 31.50
CA ALA A 88 -41.63 21.43 32.14
C ALA A 88 -42.69 22.20 31.34
#